data_AF-A0A640LHS0-F1
#
_entry.id   AF-A0A640LHS0-F1
#
_cell.length_a   1.000
_cell.length_b   1.000
_cell.length_c   1.000
_cell.angle_alpha   90.00
_cell.angle_beta   90.00
_cell.angle_gamma   90.00
#
_symmetry.space_group_name_H-M   'P 1'
#
loop_
_entity.id
_entity.type
_entity.pdbx_description
1 polymer ?
#
loop_
_entity_poly.entity_id
_entity_poly.type
_entity_poly.pdbx_seq_one_letter_code
_entity_poly.pdbx_strand_id
1 'polypeptide(L)'
;MKKRPKLFWFLLTTYMPFIGVMMANYLIPVYISDILKANASVYAIEGMMYGVGAVVAGICIPLIMKYVKTEVSIVMTMCIYVISITAMIIEPSVIFLYGLAIFHAIGNAGTRVARNVLMMEEIPNEVMGRVDSLFRLIGTGIRIVLLMLFTVGVSKVGVMVQFYLLSFILILSLAIAINYVISKRKFEASISNKSIV
;
A
#
# COMPACT_ATOMS: atom_id res chain seq x y z
N MET A 1 1.93 13.56 -17.05
CA MET A 1 1.08 13.63 -15.84
C MET A 1 0.31 14.95 -15.65
N LYS A 2 0.82 16.13 -16.06
CA LYS A 2 0.08 17.42 -15.95
C LYS A 2 -1.33 17.39 -16.58
N LYS A 3 -1.51 16.71 -17.71
CA LYS A 3 -2.82 16.56 -18.41
C LYS A 3 -3.79 15.56 -17.76
N ARG A 4 -3.32 14.70 -16.85
CA ARG A 4 -4.14 13.65 -16.18
C ARG A 4 -3.94 13.73 -14.66
N PRO A 5 -4.30 14.85 -13.99
CA PRO A 5 -3.99 15.08 -12.58
C PRO A 5 -4.64 14.05 -11.64
N LYS A 6 -5.88 13.61 -11.94
CA LYS A 6 -6.55 12.56 -11.16
C LYS A 6 -5.79 11.23 -11.18
N LEU A 7 -5.30 10.82 -12.36
CA LEU A 7 -4.49 9.60 -12.49
C LEU A 7 -3.12 9.77 -11.80
N PHE A 8 -2.52 10.96 -11.85
CA PHE A 8 -1.28 11.22 -11.12
C PHE A 8 -1.43 10.98 -9.62
N TRP A 9 -2.45 11.57 -9.00
CA TRP A 9 -2.69 11.38 -7.58
C TRP A 9 -3.01 9.94 -7.23
N PHE A 10 -3.84 9.27 -8.04
CA PHE A 10 -4.11 7.84 -7.86
C PHE A 10 -2.85 6.98 -7.91
N LEU A 11 -2.01 7.16 -8.93
CA LEU A 11 -0.75 6.41 -9.05
C LEU A 11 0.20 6.75 -7.90
N LEU A 12 0.27 8.02 -7.46
CA LEU A 12 1.11 8.40 -6.33
C LEU A 12 0.65 7.77 -5.01
N THR A 13 -0.65 7.82 -4.69
CA THR A 13 -1.17 7.26 -3.44
C THR A 13 -1.10 5.74 -3.41
N THR A 14 -1.09 5.09 -4.57
CA THR A 14 -0.91 3.63 -4.67
C THR A 14 0.55 3.18 -4.54
N TYR A 15 1.51 4.10 -4.36
CA TYR A 15 2.83 3.79 -3.82
C TYR A 15 2.85 3.68 -2.29
N MET A 16 1.80 4.14 -1.61
CA MET A 16 1.79 4.21 -0.14
C MET A 16 1.88 2.86 0.58
N PRO A 17 1.33 1.73 0.06
CA PRO A 17 1.59 0.42 0.66
C PRO A 17 3.08 0.05 0.68
N PHE A 18 3.81 0.36 -0.40
CA PHE A 18 5.25 0.11 -0.45
C PHE A 18 6.02 1.00 0.52
N ILE A 19 5.64 2.27 0.62
CA ILE A 19 6.21 3.21 1.60
C ILE A 19 5.89 2.74 3.03
N GLY A 20 4.66 2.28 3.27
CA GLY A 20 4.24 1.72 4.55
C GLY A 20 5.05 0.49 4.95
N VAL A 21 5.34 -0.42 4.00
CA VAL A 21 6.19 -1.59 4.29
C VAL A 21 7.60 -1.15 4.66
N MET A 22 8.12 -0.10 4.01
CA MET A 22 9.42 0.45 4.38
C MET A 22 9.42 1.05 5.79
N MET A 23 8.32 1.66 6.24
CA MET A 23 8.18 2.10 7.64
C MET A 23 8.05 0.89 8.57
N ALA A 24 7.23 -0.11 8.20
CA ALA A 24 7.01 -1.32 8.97
C ALA A 24 8.31 -2.12 9.18
N ASN A 25 9.20 -2.16 8.19
CA ASN A 25 10.52 -2.80 8.32
C ASN A 25 11.38 -2.17 9.44
N TYR A 26 11.13 -0.91 9.79
CA TYR A 26 11.73 -0.26 10.96
C TYR A 26 10.89 -0.45 12.23
N LEU A 27 9.56 -0.27 12.13
CA LEU A 27 8.66 -0.29 13.29
C LEU A 27 8.45 -1.70 13.88
N ILE A 28 8.36 -2.75 13.05
CA ILE A 28 8.05 -4.12 13.49
C ILE A 28 9.14 -4.69 14.42
N PRO A 29 10.45 -4.59 14.11
CA PRO A 29 11.49 -5.02 15.05
C PRO A 29 11.39 -4.33 16.42
N VAL A 30 11.14 -3.01 16.42
CA VAL A 30 10.95 -2.24 17.64
C VAL A 30 9.69 -2.69 18.39
N TYR A 31 8.60 -2.94 17.67
CA TYR A 31 7.35 -3.45 18.26
C TYR A 31 7.51 -4.84 18.89
N ILE A 32 8.24 -5.75 18.24
CA ILE A 32 8.53 -7.08 18.75
C ILE A 32 9.32 -6.97 20.07
N SER A 33 10.34 -6.10 20.11
CA SER A 33 11.17 -5.87 21.29
C SER A 33 10.40 -5.16 22.41
N ASP A 34 9.78 -4.01 22.09
CA ASP A 34 9.35 -3.05 23.10
C ASP A 34 7.93 -3.32 23.59
N ILE A 35 7.08 -3.89 22.72
CA ILE A 35 5.67 -4.18 23.03
C ILE A 35 5.45 -5.67 23.27
N LEU A 36 5.86 -6.55 22.33
CA LEU A 36 5.62 -7.99 22.47
C LEU A 36 6.60 -8.68 23.43
N LYS A 37 7.71 -8.02 23.80
CA LYS A 37 8.78 -8.58 24.65
C LYS A 37 9.28 -9.94 24.15
N ALA A 38 9.32 -10.11 22.83
CA ALA A 38 9.67 -11.35 22.20
C ALA A 38 11.07 -11.30 21.56
N ASN A 39 11.63 -12.48 21.26
CA ASN A 39 12.98 -12.61 20.73
C ASN A 39 13.02 -12.43 19.20
N ALA A 40 14.23 -12.43 18.64
CA ALA A 40 14.46 -12.22 17.21
C ALA A 40 13.88 -13.33 16.31
N SER A 41 13.57 -14.53 16.82
CA SER A 41 12.97 -15.57 15.99
C SER A 41 11.55 -15.20 15.55
N VAL A 42 10.84 -14.39 16.34
CA VAL A 42 9.55 -13.83 15.94
C VAL A 42 9.68 -12.95 14.71
N TYR A 43 10.73 -12.12 14.62
CA TYR A 43 10.98 -11.30 13.45
C TYR A 43 11.31 -12.16 12.20
N ALA A 44 12.07 -13.24 12.37
CA ALA A 44 12.37 -14.16 11.28
C ALA A 44 11.11 -14.87 10.75
N ILE A 45 10.23 -15.33 11.65
CA ILE A 45 8.97 -15.99 11.28
C ILE A 45 8.01 -14.98 10.64
N GLU A 46 7.91 -13.76 11.17
CA GLU A 46 7.15 -12.67 10.57
C GLU A 46 7.58 -12.42 9.12
N GLY A 47 8.89 -12.32 8.87
CA GLY A 47 9.43 -12.16 7.52
C GLY A 47 9.12 -13.36 6.60
N MET A 48 9.12 -14.59 7.13
CA MET A 48 8.70 -15.78 6.37
C MET A 48 7.21 -15.71 5.99
N MET A 49 6.34 -15.33 6.93
CA MET A 49 4.90 -15.16 6.71
C MET A 49 4.62 -14.05 5.69
N TYR A 50 5.36 -12.95 5.77
CA TYR A 50 5.34 -11.90 4.74
C TYR A 50 5.73 -12.48 3.37
N GLY A 51 6.78 -13.31 3.30
CA GLY A 51 7.18 -14.00 2.06
C GLY A 51 6.05 -14.86 1.46
N VAL A 52 5.34 -15.63 2.28
CA VAL A 52 4.17 -16.41 1.86
C VAL A 52 3.09 -15.52 1.26
N GLY A 53 2.73 -14.43 1.94
CA GLY A 53 1.73 -13.48 1.44
C GLY A 53 2.15 -12.82 0.12
N ALA A 54 3.44 -12.55 -0.09
CA ALA A 54 3.95 -11.97 -1.32
C ALA A 54 3.83 -12.94 -2.51
N VAL A 55 4.11 -14.23 -2.31
CA VAL A 55 3.93 -15.28 -3.32
C VAL A 55 2.44 -15.41 -3.69
N VAL A 56 1.57 -15.47 -2.67
CA VAL A 56 0.11 -15.51 -2.87
C VAL A 56 -0.35 -14.31 -3.68
N ALA A 57 0.13 -13.10 -3.38
CA ALA A 57 -0.21 -11.89 -4.12
C ALA A 57 0.21 -11.97 -5.60
N GLY A 58 1.43 -12.44 -5.86
CA GLY A 58 1.97 -12.57 -7.21
C GLY A 58 1.16 -13.50 -8.11
N ILE A 59 0.57 -14.55 -7.53
CA ILE A 59 -0.25 -15.52 -8.26
C ILE A 59 -1.72 -15.06 -8.35
N CYS A 60 -2.32 -14.67 -7.22
CA CYS A 60 -3.77 -14.43 -7.14
C CYS A 60 -4.21 -13.10 -7.76
N ILE A 61 -3.41 -12.03 -7.65
CA ILE A 61 -3.83 -10.70 -8.10
C ILE A 61 -3.97 -10.62 -9.63
N PRO A 62 -3.06 -11.18 -10.46
CA PRO A 62 -3.29 -11.32 -11.89
C PRO A 62 -4.57 -12.08 -12.26
N LEU A 63 -4.93 -13.10 -11.49
CA LEU A 63 -6.17 -13.86 -11.71
C LEU A 63 -7.41 -13.02 -11.37
N ILE A 64 -7.39 -12.27 -10.27
CA ILE A 64 -8.48 -11.38 -9.87
C ILE A 64 -8.72 -10.29 -10.93
N MET A 65 -7.65 -9.73 -11.51
CA MET A 65 -7.75 -8.71 -12.56
C MET A 65 -8.44 -9.20 -13.85
N LYS A 66 -8.64 -10.51 -14.04
CA LYS A 66 -9.46 -11.03 -15.15
C LYS A 66 -10.95 -10.79 -14.94
N TYR A 67 -11.38 -10.59 -13.69
CA TYR A 67 -12.79 -10.49 -13.31
C TYR A 67 -13.19 -9.08 -12.86
N VAL A 68 -12.24 -8.24 -12.47
CA VAL A 68 -12.49 -6.86 -12.03
C VAL A 68 -11.50 -5.89 -12.69
N LYS A 69 -11.90 -4.62 -12.84
CA LYS A 69 -11.02 -3.57 -13.40
C LYS A 69 -9.73 -3.43 -12.59
N THR A 70 -8.62 -3.16 -13.27
CA THR A 70 -7.27 -3.03 -12.67
C THR A 70 -7.25 -2.05 -11.49
N GLU A 71 -7.93 -0.90 -11.59
CA GLU A 71 -7.99 0.08 -10.51
C GLU A 71 -8.76 -0.40 -9.27
N VAL A 72 -9.75 -1.28 -9.47
CA VAL A 72 -10.51 -1.89 -8.38
C VAL A 72 -9.61 -2.88 -7.64
N SER A 73 -8.85 -3.70 -8.36
CA SER A 73 -7.84 -4.60 -7.76
C SER A 73 -6.79 -3.84 -6.94
N ILE A 74 -6.35 -2.69 -7.44
CA ILE A 74 -5.45 -1.79 -6.70
C ILE A 74 -6.07 -1.32 -5.39
N VAL A 75 -7.31 -0.80 -5.43
CA VAL A 75 -7.99 -0.33 -4.21
C VAL A 75 -8.26 -1.48 -3.24
N MET A 76 -8.68 -2.65 -3.71
CA MET A 76 -8.90 -3.83 -2.87
C MET A 76 -7.62 -4.25 -2.13
N THR A 77 -6.49 -4.33 -2.83
CA THR A 77 -5.20 -4.68 -2.21
C THR A 77 -4.70 -3.58 -1.28
N MET A 78 -4.89 -2.30 -1.61
CA MET A 78 -4.63 -1.19 -0.68
C MET A 78 -5.49 -1.30 0.59
N CYS A 79 -6.78 -1.64 0.48
CA CYS A 79 -7.65 -1.85 1.63
C CYS A 79 -7.10 -2.95 2.54
N ILE A 80 -6.69 -4.09 1.99
CA ILE A 80 -6.08 -5.20 2.74
C ILE A 80 -4.84 -4.70 3.50
N TYR A 81 -3.99 -3.92 2.84
CA TYR A 81 -2.80 -3.34 3.47
C TYR A 81 -3.15 -2.38 4.62
N VAL A 82 -4.11 -1.47 4.40
CA VAL A 82 -4.51 -0.47 5.39
C VAL A 82 -5.15 -1.14 6.60
N ILE A 83 -6.04 -2.12 6.38
CA ILE A 83 -6.67 -2.89 7.45
C ILE A 83 -5.59 -3.62 8.27
N SER A 84 -4.65 -4.28 7.60
CA SER A 84 -3.62 -5.04 8.31
C SER A 84 -2.64 -4.18 9.11
N ILE A 85 -2.28 -2.98 8.64
CA ILE A 85 -1.49 -2.03 9.45
C ILE A 85 -2.32 -1.45 10.60
N THR A 86 -3.59 -1.12 10.36
CA THR A 86 -4.47 -0.56 11.41
C THR A 86 -4.77 -1.60 12.49
N ALA A 87 -4.88 -2.86 12.12
CA ALA A 87 -5.11 -3.96 13.05
C ALA A 87 -3.96 -4.16 14.05
N MET A 88 -2.71 -3.83 13.69
CA MET A 88 -1.55 -3.88 14.61
C MET A 88 -1.74 -3.05 15.89
N ILE A 89 -2.65 -2.07 15.84
CA ILE A 89 -2.92 -1.13 16.91
C ILE A 89 -3.91 -1.70 17.94
N ILE A 90 -4.70 -2.70 17.56
CA ILE A 90 -5.82 -3.18 18.38
C ILE A 90 -5.33 -3.93 19.61
N GLU A 91 -4.54 -4.98 19.40
CA GLU A 91 -4.07 -5.86 20.47
C GLU A 91 -2.67 -6.40 20.15
N PRO A 92 -1.71 -6.29 21.08
CA PRO A 92 -0.39 -6.88 20.88
C PRO A 92 -0.39 -8.41 20.98
N SER A 93 -0.12 -9.08 19.86
CA SER A 93 0.01 -10.53 19.83
C SER A 93 0.96 -11.01 18.74
N VAL A 94 1.83 -11.98 19.09
CA VAL A 94 2.76 -12.63 18.15
C VAL A 94 2.01 -13.41 17.07
N ILE A 95 0.99 -14.18 17.46
CA ILE A 95 0.18 -14.96 16.51
C ILE A 95 -0.56 -14.01 15.56
N PHE A 96 -1.04 -12.89 16.10
CA PHE A 96 -1.71 -11.89 15.30
C PHE A 96 -0.74 -11.21 14.32
N LEU A 97 0.46 -10.85 14.77
CA LEU A 97 1.52 -10.30 13.91
C LEU A 97 1.83 -11.23 12.72
N TYR A 98 1.94 -12.54 12.94
CA TYR A 98 2.17 -13.50 11.86
C TYR A 98 1.04 -13.51 10.82
N GLY A 99 -0.21 -13.50 11.27
CA GLY A 99 -1.36 -13.39 10.37
C GLY A 99 -1.34 -12.07 9.60
N LEU A 100 -1.07 -10.96 10.28
CA LEU A 100 -1.02 -9.63 9.69
C LEU A 100 0.12 -9.49 8.67
N ALA A 101 1.27 -10.13 8.87
CA ALA A 101 2.39 -10.11 7.93
C ALA A 101 2.01 -10.65 6.54
N ILE A 102 1.18 -11.70 6.48
CA ILE A 102 0.64 -12.23 5.22
C ILE A 102 -0.20 -11.15 4.53
N PHE A 103 -1.07 -10.46 5.26
CA PHE A 103 -1.92 -9.40 4.71
C PHE A 103 -1.14 -8.13 4.34
N HIS A 104 -0.09 -7.77 5.09
CA HIS A 104 0.84 -6.69 4.71
C HIS A 104 1.45 -7.00 3.35
N ALA A 105 1.90 -8.24 3.15
CA ALA A 105 2.51 -8.66 1.90
C ALA A 105 1.50 -8.73 0.75
N ILE A 106 0.32 -9.32 0.96
CA ILE A 106 -0.75 -9.38 -0.05
C ILE A 106 -1.14 -7.97 -0.50
N GLY A 107 -1.35 -7.07 0.45
CA GLY A 107 -1.72 -5.70 0.16
C GLY A 107 -0.64 -4.94 -0.60
N ASN A 108 0.61 -4.96 -0.11
CA ASN A 108 1.73 -4.26 -0.76
C ASN A 108 2.10 -4.86 -2.13
N ALA A 109 2.40 -6.16 -2.17
CA ALA A 109 2.81 -6.83 -3.40
C ALA A 109 1.66 -6.82 -4.43
N GLY A 110 0.42 -7.02 -3.98
CA GLY A 110 -0.75 -6.99 -4.83
C GLY A 110 -1.02 -5.61 -5.45
N THR A 111 -0.97 -4.56 -4.63
CA THR A 111 -1.10 -3.18 -5.13
C THR A 111 -0.01 -2.88 -6.16
N ARG A 112 1.24 -3.29 -5.88
CA ARG A 112 2.36 -3.08 -6.81
C ARG A 112 2.15 -3.79 -8.14
N VAL A 113 1.73 -5.05 -8.13
CA VAL A 113 1.45 -5.84 -9.35
C VAL A 113 0.37 -5.16 -10.17
N ALA A 114 -0.79 -4.88 -9.56
CA ALA A 114 -1.92 -4.28 -10.28
C ALA A 114 -1.62 -2.86 -10.77
N ARG A 115 -0.89 -2.04 -9.98
CA ARG A 115 -0.46 -0.70 -10.39
C ARG A 115 0.48 -0.74 -11.59
N ASN A 116 1.42 -1.68 -11.62
CA ASN A 116 2.33 -1.80 -12.77
C ASN A 116 1.56 -2.20 -14.04
N VAL A 117 0.55 -3.07 -13.93
CA VAL A 117 -0.36 -3.38 -15.04
C VAL A 117 -1.12 -2.14 -15.49
N LEU A 118 -1.71 -1.38 -14.57
CA LEU A 118 -2.43 -0.15 -14.91
C LEU A 118 -1.52 0.87 -15.61
N MET A 119 -0.27 0.99 -15.15
CA MET A 119 0.70 1.84 -15.80
C MET A 119 0.93 1.40 -17.25
N MET A 120 1.07 0.10 -17.52
CA MET A 120 1.21 -0.46 -18.88
C MET A 120 -0.03 -0.23 -19.75
N GLU A 121 -1.22 -0.23 -19.16
CA GLU A 121 -2.49 0.02 -19.87
C GLU A 121 -2.69 1.51 -20.20
N GLU A 122 -2.30 2.42 -19.30
CA GLU A 122 -2.70 3.83 -19.32
C GLU A 122 -1.59 4.81 -19.73
N ILE A 123 -0.32 4.38 -19.69
CA ILE A 123 0.85 5.22 -19.98
C ILE A 123 1.51 4.75 -21.29
N PRO A 124 1.69 5.65 -22.28
CA PRO A 124 2.40 5.30 -23.51
C PRO A 124 3.81 4.77 -23.25
N ASN A 125 4.19 3.72 -24.00
CA ASN A 125 5.45 2.99 -23.80
C ASN A 125 6.69 3.90 -23.91
N GLU A 126 6.66 4.90 -24.80
CA GLU A 126 7.76 5.85 -25.02
C GLU A 126 8.02 6.81 -23.84
N VAL A 127 7.06 6.93 -22.91
CA VAL A 127 7.21 7.76 -21.70
C VAL A 127 7.16 6.96 -20.40
N MET A 128 6.88 5.66 -20.46
CA MET A 128 6.72 4.79 -19.31
C MET A 128 7.87 4.92 -18.30
N GLY A 129 9.11 4.73 -18.77
CA GLY A 129 10.29 4.78 -17.91
C GLY A 129 10.48 6.13 -17.20
N ARG A 130 10.07 7.23 -17.83
CA ARG A 130 10.12 8.58 -17.22
C ARG A 130 9.07 8.74 -16.14
N VAL A 131 7.84 8.27 -16.38
CA VAL A 131 6.75 8.36 -15.40
C VAL A 131 7.02 7.47 -14.19
N ASP A 132 7.52 6.26 -14.43
CA ASP A 132 7.90 5.32 -13.39
C ASP A 132 9.06 5.84 -12.53
N SER A 133 10.08 6.43 -13.16
CA SER A 133 11.20 7.08 -12.45
C SER A 133 10.75 8.30 -11.64
N LEU A 134 9.78 9.08 -12.13
CA LEU A 134 9.19 10.19 -11.38
C LEU A 134 8.52 9.70 -10.08
N PHE A 135 7.69 8.65 -10.15
CA PHE A 135 7.03 8.13 -8.96
C PHE A 135 8.02 7.49 -7.98
N ARG A 136 9.06 6.80 -8.48
CA ARG A 136 10.16 6.31 -7.63
C ARG A 136 10.88 7.45 -6.92
N LEU A 137 11.19 8.54 -7.61
CA LEU A 137 11.88 9.69 -7.02
C LEU A 137 11.03 10.29 -5.89
N ILE A 138 9.76 10.57 -6.16
CA ILE A 138 8.83 11.13 -5.16
C ILE A 138 8.68 10.14 -3.98
N GLY A 139 8.48 8.85 -4.27
CA GLY A 139 8.31 7.82 -3.25
C GLY A 139 9.55 7.66 -2.36
N THR A 140 10.75 7.72 -2.92
CA THR A 140 12.01 7.73 -2.14
C THR A 140 12.11 8.97 -1.27
N GLY A 141 11.77 10.16 -1.80
CA GLY A 141 11.73 11.39 -1.00
C GLY A 141 10.79 11.28 0.21
N ILE A 142 9.56 10.79 -0.01
CA ILE A 142 8.58 10.56 1.06
C ILE A 142 9.14 9.57 2.09
N ARG A 143 9.76 8.46 1.65
CA ARG A 143 10.37 7.47 2.54
C ARG A 143 11.45 8.05 3.43
N ILE A 144 12.35 8.87 2.87
CA ILE A 144 13.44 9.49 3.63
C ILE A 144 12.86 10.38 4.73
N VAL A 145 11.89 11.23 4.39
CA VAL A 145 11.23 12.12 5.35
C VAL A 145 10.51 11.33 6.44
N LEU A 146 9.70 10.34 6.06
CA LEU A 146 8.95 9.53 7.02
C LEU A 146 9.85 8.69 7.91
N LEU A 147 10.94 8.09 7.39
CA LEU A 147 11.89 7.35 8.23
C LEU A 147 12.54 8.25 9.27
N MET A 148 13.01 9.45 8.89
CA MET A 148 13.57 10.39 9.86
C MET A 148 12.56 10.75 10.95
N LEU A 149 11.32 11.07 10.56
CA LEU A 149 10.25 11.40 11.51
C LEU A 149 9.91 10.23 12.44
N PHE A 150 9.81 9.02 11.89
CA PHE A 150 9.43 7.82 12.65
C PHE A 150 10.56 7.39 13.58
N THR A 151 11.82 7.48 13.17
CA THR A 151 12.96 7.18 14.04
C THR A 151 13.01 8.11 15.24
N VAL A 152 12.90 9.43 15.02
CA VAL A 152 12.83 10.40 16.13
C VAL A 152 11.58 10.19 16.99
N GLY A 153 10.45 9.88 16.34
CA GLY A 153 9.17 9.65 17.00
C GLY A 153 9.19 8.42 17.91
N VAL A 154 9.74 7.29 17.45
CA VAL A 154 9.90 6.09 18.27
C VAL A 154 10.68 6.40 19.54
N SER A 155 11.82 7.10 19.44
CA SER A 155 12.65 7.43 20.61
C SER A 155 11.98 8.36 21.63
N LYS A 156 11.01 9.18 21.21
CA LYS A 156 10.36 10.17 22.09
C LYS A 156 9.02 9.73 22.65
N VAL A 157 8.19 9.11 21.83
CA VAL A 157 6.78 8.80 22.14
C VAL A 157 6.42 7.33 21.96
N GLY A 158 7.40 6.49 21.59
CA GLY A 158 7.23 5.05 21.43
C GLY A 158 6.70 4.64 20.05
N VAL A 159 6.78 3.33 19.80
CA VAL A 159 6.46 2.72 18.50
C VAL A 159 4.96 2.71 18.16
N MET A 160 4.09 2.60 19.16
CA MET A 160 2.63 2.55 18.94
C MET A 160 2.12 3.84 18.31
N VAL A 161 2.59 5.01 18.77
CA VAL A 161 2.22 6.32 18.18
C VAL A 161 2.59 6.39 16.70
N GLN A 162 3.70 5.78 16.30
CA GLN A 162 4.10 5.74 14.88
C GLN A 162 3.20 4.82 14.05
N PHE A 163 2.71 3.71 14.63
CA PHE A 163 1.69 2.89 13.96
C PHE A 163 0.36 3.63 13.80
N TYR A 164 -0.10 4.40 14.79
CA TYR A 164 -1.27 5.27 14.64
C TYR A 164 -1.09 6.29 13.51
N LEU A 165 0.06 6.97 13.47
CA LEU A 165 0.37 7.93 12.42
C LEU A 165 0.43 7.28 11.04
N LEU A 166 1.07 6.10 10.93
CA LEU A 166 1.14 5.34 9.68
C LEU A 166 -0.25 4.92 9.20
N SER A 167 -1.09 4.38 10.10
CA SER A 167 -2.47 4.01 9.80
C SER A 167 -3.26 5.21 9.27
N PHE A 168 -3.17 6.37 9.95
CA PHE A 168 -3.83 7.60 9.51
C PHE A 168 -3.41 8.03 8.09
N ILE A 169 -2.10 8.05 7.82
CA ILE A 169 -1.56 8.39 6.50
C ILE A 169 -2.06 7.42 5.42
N LEU A 170 -2.11 6.13 5.73
CA LEU A 170 -2.59 5.09 4.80
C LEU A 170 -4.10 5.20 4.54
N ILE A 171 -4.91 5.52 5.55
CA ILE A 171 -6.35 5.74 5.40
C ILE A 171 -6.63 6.94 4.48
N LEU A 172 -5.90 8.05 4.66
CA LEU A 172 -6.02 9.22 3.77
C LEU A 172 -5.65 8.85 2.32
N SER A 173 -4.58 8.08 2.16
CA SER A 173 -4.11 7.60 0.84
C SER A 173 -5.14 6.70 0.17
N LEU A 174 -5.77 5.81 0.95
CA LEU A 174 -6.85 4.94 0.48
C LEU A 174 -8.09 5.73 0.09
N ALA A 175 -8.47 6.76 0.86
CA ALA A 175 -9.62 7.61 0.53
C ALA A 175 -9.45 8.32 -0.82
N ILE A 176 -8.25 8.82 -1.12
CA ILE A 176 -7.92 9.41 -2.43
C ILE A 176 -8.05 8.35 -3.54
N ALA A 177 -7.55 7.14 -3.30
CA ALA A 177 -7.61 6.05 -4.27
C ALA A 177 -9.06 5.61 -4.57
N ILE A 178 -9.91 5.49 -3.54
CA ILE A 178 -11.34 5.19 -3.67
C ILE A 178 -12.07 6.30 -4.46
N ASN A 179 -11.80 7.56 -4.14
CA ASN A 179 -12.42 8.70 -4.82
C ASN A 179 -12.11 8.69 -6.32
N TYR A 180 -10.89 8.33 -6.71
CA TYR A 180 -10.53 8.16 -8.11
C TYR A 180 -11.39 7.10 -8.82
N VAL A 181 -11.52 5.90 -8.23
CA VAL A 181 -12.30 4.80 -8.82
C VAL A 181 -13.78 5.18 -8.95
N ILE A 182 -14.37 5.80 -7.91
CA ILE A 182 -15.76 6.27 -7.95
C ILE A 182 -15.94 7.34 -9.03
N SER A 183 -15.02 8.30 -9.11
CA SER A 183 -15.05 9.37 -10.11
C SER A 183 -14.94 8.82 -11.53
N LYS A 184 -14.07 7.83 -11.78
CA LYS A 184 -13.90 7.19 -13.10
C LYS A 184 -15.19 6.47 -13.51
N ARG A 185 -15.79 5.68 -12.61
CA ARG A 185 -17.06 4.98 -12.87
C ARG A 185 -18.22 5.94 -13.18
N LYS A 186 -18.36 7.03 -12.42
CA LYS A 186 -19.39 8.06 -12.68
C LYS A 186 -19.24 8.69 -14.06
N PHE A 187 -18.00 8.97 -14.47
CA PHE A 187 -17.71 9.53 -15.79
C PHE A 187 -18.08 8.55 -16.91
N GLU A 188 -17.69 7.28 -16.80
CA GLU A 188 -18.03 6.23 -17.78
C GLU A 188 -19.55 6.03 -17.90
N ALA A 189 -20.28 6.00 -16.79
CA ALA A 189 -21.74 5.90 -16.79
C ALA A 189 -22.41 7.11 -17.46
N SER A 190 -21.87 8.33 -17.25
CA SER A 190 -22.41 9.55 -17.86
C SER A 190 -22.26 9.59 -19.38
N ILE A 191 -21.21 8.97 -19.93
CA ILE A 191 -21.02 8.85 -21.38
C ILE A 191 -21.98 7.81 -21.94
N SER A 192 -22.10 6.65 -21.29
CA SER A 192 -23.03 5.59 -21.71
C SER A 192 -24.48 6.09 -21.79
N ASN A 193 -24.91 6.93 -20.85
CA ASN A 193 -26.27 7.49 -20.88
C ASN A 193 -26.46 8.52 -22.00
N LYS A 194 -25.40 9.20 -22.46
CA LYS A 194 -25.47 10.17 -23.57
C LYS A 194 -25.40 9.52 -24.95
N SER A 195 -24.87 8.30 -25.07
CA SER A 195 -24.82 7.56 -26.34
C SER A 195 -26.11 6.78 -26.65
N ILE A 196 -27.05 6.70 -25.70
CA ILE A 196 -28.33 5.99 -25.84
C ILE A 196 -29.48 6.97 -26.19
N VAL A 197 -29.19 8.28 -26.21
CA VAL A 197 -30.11 9.36 -26.65
C VAL A 197 -29.62 9.89 -27.99
#